data_AF-A0AAE3AJN0-F1
#
_entry.id   AF-A0AAE3AJN0-F1
#
_cell.length_a   1.000
_cell.length_b   1.000
_cell.length_c   1.000
_cell.angle_alpha   90.00
_cell.angle_beta   90.00
_cell.angle_gamma   90.00
#
_symmetry.space_group_name_H-M   'P 1'
#
loop_
_entity.id
_entity.type
_entity.pdbx_description
1 polymer ?
#
loop_
_entity_poly.entity_id
_entity_poly.type
_entity_poly.pdbx_seq_one_letter_code
_entity_poly.pdbx_strand_id
1 'polypeptide(L)'
;MDVPAQEEVGHWEDNYIWECDWVYQCNGCGQIFDTENGAADHNLTECFDGNYTCGSYTMISGEPYKHYTGEKYWVVDTPAQEEVGHWEYR
;
A
#
# COMPACT_ATOMS: atom_id res chain seq x y z
N MET A 1 -13.50 8.62 -45.05
CA MET A 1 -12.69 7.47 -44.60
C MET A 1 -13.55 6.79 -43.56
N ASP A 2 -13.96 5.56 -43.83
CA ASP A 2 -14.73 4.77 -42.87
C ASP A 2 -13.79 4.31 -41.76
N VAL A 3 -14.25 4.43 -40.51
CA VAL A 3 -13.54 3.91 -39.34
C VAL A 3 -14.25 2.62 -38.95
N PRO A 4 -13.58 1.45 -39.02
CA PRO A 4 -14.23 0.19 -38.67
C PRO A 4 -14.52 0.12 -37.17
N ALA A 5 -15.57 -0.64 -36.83
CA ALA A 5 -15.83 -0.99 -35.45
C ALA A 5 -14.63 -1.77 -34.87
N GLN A 6 -14.35 -1.54 -33.59
CA GLN A 6 -13.33 -2.29 -32.86
C GLN A 6 -13.86 -2.65 -31.47
N GLU A 7 -13.50 -3.83 -30.99
CA GLU A 7 -13.81 -4.26 -29.63
C GLU A 7 -12.83 -3.65 -28.63
N GLU A 8 -13.24 -3.65 -27.36
CA GLU A 8 -12.37 -3.23 -26.27
C GLU A 8 -11.21 -4.22 -26.11
N VAL A 9 -10.00 -3.68 -25.93
CA VAL A 9 -8.80 -4.47 -25.61
C VAL A 9 -8.25 -3.98 -24.28
N GLY A 10 -7.84 -4.92 -23.44
CA GLY A 10 -7.33 -4.62 -22.12
C GLY A 10 -6.57 -5.78 -21.48
N HIS A 11 -6.22 -5.60 -20.22
CA HIS A 11 -5.57 -6.61 -19.40
C HIS A 11 -6.04 -6.55 -17.93
N TRP A 12 -5.85 -7.65 -17.21
CA TRP A 12 -6.14 -7.71 -15.77
C TRP A 12 -4.92 -7.24 -14.97
N GLU A 13 -5.11 -6.27 -14.10
CA GLU A 13 -4.12 -5.84 -13.11
C GLU A 13 -4.53 -6.29 -11.70
N ASP A 14 -3.53 -6.63 -10.90
CA ASP A 14 -3.71 -7.01 -9.49
C ASP A 14 -4.00 -5.77 -8.64
N ASN A 15 -5.04 -5.83 -7.80
CA ASN A 15 -5.37 -4.75 -6.88
C ASN A 15 -4.53 -4.87 -5.59
N TYR A 16 -3.90 -3.77 -5.18
CA TYR A 16 -3.09 -3.70 -3.97
C TYR A 16 -3.57 -2.60 -3.04
N ILE A 17 -3.55 -2.89 -1.74
CA ILE A 17 -3.68 -1.88 -0.70
C ILE A 17 -2.34 -1.69 0.02
N TRP A 18 -2.16 -0.51 0.62
CA TRP A 18 -1.04 -0.25 1.49
C TRP A 18 -1.44 -0.58 2.93
N GLU A 19 -0.65 -1.45 3.56
CA GLU A 19 -0.79 -1.83 4.96
C GLU A 19 0.50 -1.54 5.71
N CYS A 20 0.44 -1.53 7.04
CA CYS A 20 1.61 -1.51 7.91
C CYS A 20 1.29 -2.23 9.23
N ASP A 21 2.26 -2.93 9.78
CA ASP A 21 2.19 -3.44 11.15
C ASP A 21 2.45 -2.31 12.15
N TRP A 22 1.84 -2.40 13.34
CA TRP A 22 2.13 -1.47 14.43
C TRP A 22 3.44 -1.85 15.11
N VAL A 23 4.32 -0.87 15.30
CA VAL A 23 5.60 -1.03 15.99
C VAL A 23 5.70 -0.03 17.15
N TYR A 24 6.64 -0.25 18.05
CA TYR A 24 6.84 0.56 19.25
C TYR A 24 8.18 1.26 19.16
N GLN A 25 8.17 2.59 19.09
CA GLN A 25 9.39 3.40 19.04
C GLN A 25 9.72 3.96 20.41
N CYS A 26 10.96 3.81 20.88
CA CYS A 26 11.45 4.54 22.04
C CYS A 26 11.57 6.03 21.72
N ASN A 27 10.97 6.88 22.56
CA ASN A 27 10.94 8.33 22.34
C ASN A 27 12.30 9.02 22.57
N GLY A 28 13.22 8.36 23.28
CA GLY A 28 14.55 8.90 23.58
C GLY A 28 15.57 8.61 22.49
N CYS A 29 15.72 7.34 22.13
CA CYS A 29 16.77 6.88 21.22
C CYS A 29 16.26 6.56 19.80
N GLY A 30 14.94 6.48 19.59
CA GLY A 30 14.33 6.17 18.29
C GLY A 30 14.35 4.69 17.90
N GLN A 31 14.87 3.80 18.76
CA GLN A 31 14.89 2.36 18.50
C GLN A 31 13.46 1.82 18.34
N ILE A 32 13.28 0.95 17.35
CA ILE A 32 12.00 0.31 17.00
C ILE A 32 11.96 -1.10 17.55
N PHE A 33 10.81 -1.49 18.08
CA PHE A 33 10.51 -2.84 18.58
C PHE A 33 9.21 -3.34 17.96
N ASP A 34 9.20 -4.61 17.56
CA ASP A 34 8.00 -5.26 17.00
C ASP A 34 6.95 -5.59 18.06
N THR A 35 7.30 -5.48 19.34
CA THR A 35 6.42 -5.83 20.46
C THR A 35 6.47 -4.80 21.58
N GLU A 36 5.34 -4.64 22.26
CA GLU A 36 5.25 -3.78 23.45
C GLU A 36 6.23 -4.22 24.54
N ASN A 37 6.33 -5.53 24.79
CA ASN A 37 7.26 -6.07 25.79
C ASN A 37 8.72 -5.73 25.47
N GLY A 38 9.13 -5.77 24.20
CA GLY A 38 10.50 -5.40 23.80
C GLY A 38 10.80 -3.92 24.09
N ALA A 39 9.84 -3.03 23.79
CA ALA A 39 9.98 -1.60 24.09
C ALA A 39 9.96 -1.33 25.61
N ALA A 40 9.12 -2.04 26.37
CA ALA A 40 9.04 -1.91 27.81
C ALA A 40 10.32 -2.40 28.51
N ASP A 41 10.87 -3.56 28.08
CA ASP A 41 12.13 -4.11 28.60
C ASP A 41 13.29 -3.14 28.35
N HIS A 42 13.41 -2.63 27.11
CA HIS A 42 14.38 -1.58 26.78
C HIS A 42 14.28 -0.37 27.72
N ASN A 43 13.07 0.19 27.90
CA ASN A 43 12.89 1.35 28.76
C ASN A 43 13.29 1.08 30.22
N LEU A 44 13.00 -0.12 30.73
CA LEU A 44 13.36 -0.52 32.10
C LEU A 44 14.87 -0.72 32.24
N THR A 45 15.51 -1.42 31.31
CA THR A 45 16.97 -1.63 31.30
C THR A 45 17.70 -0.29 31.27
N GLU A 46 17.35 0.59 30.32
CA GLU A 46 17.98 1.91 30.20
C GLU A 46 17.76 2.76 31.46
N CYS A 47 16.57 2.69 32.07
CA CYS A 47 16.28 3.37 33.33
C CYS A 47 17.16 2.87 34.49
N PHE A 48 17.35 1.54 34.62
CA PHE A 48 18.21 0.95 35.63
C PHE A 48 19.70 1.25 35.41
N ASP A 49 20.10 1.43 34.15
CA ASP A 49 21.45 1.87 33.77
C ASP A 49 21.66 3.39 33.90
N GLY A 50 20.63 4.13 34.35
CA GLY A 50 20.67 5.57 34.58
C GLY A 50 20.42 6.41 33.33
N ASN A 51 20.04 5.80 32.21
CA ASN A 51 19.62 6.49 30.99
C ASN A 51 18.10 6.75 31.00
N TYR A 52 17.71 7.86 31.64
CA TYR A 52 16.30 8.26 31.73
C TYR A 52 15.71 8.84 30.45
N THR A 53 16.51 9.02 29.38
CA THR A 53 15.99 9.52 28.10
C THR A 53 15.11 8.48 27.39
N CYS A 54 15.37 7.19 27.66
CA CYS A 54 14.60 6.08 27.09
C CYS A 54 13.42 5.65 27.98
N GLY A 55 12.87 6.53 28.83
CA GLY A 55 11.81 6.15 29.78
C GLY A 55 10.40 5.97 29.19
N SER A 56 10.20 6.12 27.88
CA SER A 56 8.88 6.02 27.25
C SER A 56 8.96 5.56 25.79
N TYR A 57 7.89 4.91 25.31
CA TYR A 57 7.72 4.54 23.90
C TYR A 57 6.37 5.03 23.36
N THR A 58 6.23 5.04 22.04
CA THR A 58 4.98 5.34 21.33
C THR A 58 4.73 4.30 20.25
N MET A 59 3.49 3.84 20.14
CA MET A 59 3.06 2.96 19.07
C MET A 59 2.89 3.77 17.78
N ILE A 60 3.63 3.41 16.74
CA ILE A 60 3.66 4.10 15.45
C ILE A 60 3.42 3.11 14.30
N SER A 61 3.07 3.63 13.13
CA SER A 61 3.01 2.81 11.91
C SER A 61 4.42 2.33 11.55
N GLY A 62 4.57 1.02 11.33
CA GLY A 62 5.79 0.42 10.80
C GLY A 62 6.00 0.73 9.31
N GLU A 63 6.92 0.00 8.70
CA GLU A 63 7.20 0.15 7.27
C GLU A 63 5.98 -0.27 6.43
N PRO A 64 5.52 0.58 5.51
CA PRO A 64 4.38 0.26 4.67
C PRO A 64 4.74 -0.81 3.63
N TYR A 65 3.85 -1.77 3.44
CA TYR A 65 4.00 -2.80 2.41
C TYR A 65 2.73 -2.90 1.54
N LYS A 66 2.91 -3.38 0.30
CA LYS A 66 1.80 -3.65 -0.61
C LYS A 66 1.20 -5.02 -0.30
N HIS A 67 -0.10 -5.05 -0.02
CA HIS A 67 -0.87 -6.27 0.18
C HIS A 67 -1.78 -6.51 -1.03
N TYR A 68 -1.68 -7.67 -1.67
CA TYR A 68 -2.57 -8.06 -2.76
C TYR A 68 -3.95 -8.41 -2.20
N THR A 69 -5.00 -7.72 -2.63
CA THR A 69 -6.33 -7.87 -2.02
C THR A 69 -7.04 -9.18 -2.36
N GLY A 70 -6.50 -9.96 -3.30
CA GLY A 70 -7.20 -11.10 -3.90
C GLY A 70 -8.04 -10.72 -5.12
N GLU A 71 -8.21 -9.42 -5.39
CA GLU A 71 -9.02 -8.91 -6.49
C GLU A 71 -8.15 -8.40 -7.64
N LYS A 72 -8.72 -8.48 -8.85
CA LYS A 72 -8.15 -7.87 -10.05
C LYS A 72 -9.13 -6.87 -10.63
N TYR A 73 -8.62 -5.83 -11.26
CA TYR A 73 -9.42 -4.91 -12.05
C TYR A 73 -9.01 -4.98 -13.51
N TRP A 74 -9.98 -4.74 -14.40
CA TRP A 74 -9.75 -4.70 -15.83
C TRP A 74 -9.33 -3.30 -16.24
N VAL A 75 -8.19 -3.21 -16.93
CA VAL A 75 -7.68 -1.96 -17.49
C VAL A 75 -7.95 -1.95 -18.98
N VAL A 76 -8.68 -0.94 -19.43
CA VAL A 76 -8.95 -0.72 -20.85
C VAL A 76 -7.76 -0.02 -21.49
N ASP A 77 -7.05 -0.75 -22.36
CA ASP A 77 -5.94 -0.21 -23.14
C ASP A 77 -6.44 0.49 -24.41
N THR A 78 -7.47 -0.09 -25.04
CA THR A 78 -8.12 0.46 -26.24
C THR A 78 -9.63 0.36 -26.07
N PRO A 79 -10.38 1.48 -26.10
CA PRO A 79 -11.82 1.45 -25.93
C PRO A 79 -12.50 0.86 -27.17
N ALA A 80 -13.65 0.23 -26.95
CA ALA A 80 -14.54 -0.15 -28.04
C ALA A 80 -15.01 1.08 -28.82
N GLN A 81 -15.19 0.94 -30.13
CA GLN A 81 -15.79 1.96 -30.98
C GLN A 81 -16.72 1.31 -32.00
N GLU A 82 -17.83 1.97 -32.30
CA GLU A 82 -18.72 1.57 -33.40
C GLU A 82 -18.15 2.02 -34.75
N GLU A 83 -18.61 1.40 -35.83
CA GLU A 83 -18.24 1.83 -37.18
C GLU A 83 -18.79 3.24 -37.44
N VAL A 84 -17.94 4.13 -37.96
CA VAL A 84 -18.34 5.50 -38.33
C VAL A 84 -18.03 5.72 -39.80
N GLY A 85 -19.07 5.99 -40.60
CA GLY A 85 -18.91 6.41 -42.01
C GLY A 85 -19.75 5.66 -43.05
N HIS A 86 -20.44 4.57 -42.69
CA HIS A 86 -21.19 3.76 -43.65
C HIS A 86 -22.44 4.49 -44.18
N TRP A 87 -22.30 5.18 -45.31
CA TRP A 87 -23.45 5.69 -46.07
C TRP A 87 -23.81 4.69 -47.16
N GLU A 88 -24.86 3.90 -46.94
CA GLU A 88 -25.46 3.11 -48.03
C GLU A 88 -26.09 4.08 -49.05
N TYR A 89 -25.52 4.16 -50.25
CA TYR A 89 -26.18 4.84 -51.37
C TYR A 89 -27.43 4.04 -51.76
N ARG A 90 -28.62 4.65 -51.61
CA ARG A 90 -29.92 4.10 -52.02
C ARG A 90 -30.27 4.47 -53.45
#